data_AF-A0A1Q3H0W7-F1
#
_entry.id   AF-A0A1Q3H0W7-F1
#
_cell.length_a   1.000
_cell.length_b   1.000
_cell.length_c   1.000
_cell.angle_alpha   90.00
_cell.angle_beta   90.00
_cell.angle_gamma   90.00
#
_symmetry.space_group_name_H-M   'P 1'
#
loop_
_entity.id
_entity.type
_entity.pdbx_description
1 polymer ?
#
loop_
_entity_poly.entity_id
_entity_poly.type
_entity_poly.pdbx_seq_one_letter_code
_entity_poly.pdbx_strand_id
1 'polypeptide(L)'
;MNYILQGMGIGVGIVLGIVLVVVVIALLIRLLRGNSNSQSFTPELFEAYREEILLEERFEEANTVSQIIDQLYNNEYPKKLLKDYTVKKDIDFIIKSQGESGEVISFKEKLKIVRKGF
;
A
#
# COMPACT_ATOMS: atom_id res chain seq x y z
N MET A 1 -26.68 -4.25 -55.25
CA MET A 1 -25.96 -5.21 -54.39
C MET A 1 -24.82 -4.57 -53.58
N ASN A 2 -24.86 -3.26 -53.29
CA ASN A 2 -23.80 -2.55 -52.53
C ASN A 2 -24.23 -2.15 -51.10
N TYR A 3 -25.53 -2.08 -50.83
CA TYR A 3 -26.07 -1.59 -49.55
C TYR A 3 -25.98 -2.62 -48.39
N ILE A 4 -26.05 -3.92 -48.69
CA ILE A 4 -25.91 -4.99 -47.68
C ILE A 4 -24.46 -5.07 -47.18
N LEU A 5 -23.48 -4.93 -48.09
CA LEU A 5 -22.05 -4.91 -47.75
C LEU A 5 -21.69 -3.67 -46.90
N GLN A 6 -22.29 -2.52 -47.21
CA GLN A 6 -22.11 -1.28 -46.44
C GLN A 6 -22.75 -1.37 -45.04
N GLY A 7 -23.94 -1.99 -44.92
CA GLY A 7 -24.59 -2.23 -43.64
C GLY A 7 -23.82 -3.20 -42.73
N MET A 8 -23.22 -4.25 -43.29
CA MET A 8 -22.34 -5.17 -42.55
C MET A 8 -21.03 -4.49 -42.11
N GLY A 9 -20.43 -3.64 -42.96
CA GLY A 9 -19.20 -2.92 -42.63
C GLY A 9 -19.37 -1.95 -41.44
N ILE A 10 -20.51 -1.27 -41.34
CA ILE A 10 -20.81 -0.35 -40.24
C ILE A 10 -21.08 -1.13 -38.94
N GLY A 11 -21.82 -2.24 -39.01
CA GLY A 11 -22.10 -3.08 -37.83
C GLY A 11 -20.85 -3.73 -37.24
N VAL A 12 -19.95 -4.26 -38.07
CA VAL A 12 -18.70 -4.88 -37.63
C VAL A 12 -17.73 -3.85 -37.04
N GLY A 13 -17.68 -2.64 -37.60
CA GLY A 13 -16.85 -1.55 -37.09
C GLY A 13 -17.27 -1.09 -35.68
N ILE A 14 -18.56 -1.01 -35.40
CA ILE A 14 -19.08 -0.62 -34.08
C ILE A 14 -18.76 -1.70 -33.04
N VAL A 15 -18.96 -2.98 -33.36
CA VAL A 15 -18.67 -4.09 -32.44
C VAL A 15 -17.18 -4.14 -32.11
N LEU A 16 -16.30 -4.03 -33.12
CA LEU A 16 -14.85 -3.98 -32.90
C LEU A 16 -14.42 -2.76 -32.08
N GLY A 17 -15.03 -1.59 -32.33
CA GLY A 17 -14.76 -0.37 -31.56
C GLY A 17 -15.13 -0.52 -30.08
N ILE A 18 -16.30 -1.08 -29.77
CA ILE A 18 -16.75 -1.32 -28.39
C ILE A 18 -15.82 -2.30 -27.69
N VAL A 19 -15.42 -3.39 -28.35
CA VAL A 19 -14.49 -4.38 -27.78
C VAL A 19 -13.14 -3.73 -27.43
N LEU A 20 -12.61 -2.88 -28.30
CA LEU A 20 -11.36 -2.17 -28.06
C LEU A 20 -11.45 -1.22 -26.87
N VAL A 21 -12.56 -0.49 -26.72
CA VAL A 21 -12.79 0.41 -25.58
C VAL A 21 -12.83 -0.38 -24.26
N VAL A 22 -13.51 -1.53 -24.23
CA VAL A 22 -13.56 -2.40 -23.04
C VAL A 22 -12.17 -2.90 -22.65
N VAL A 23 -11.34 -3.30 -23.62
CA VAL A 23 -9.96 -3.73 -23.38
C VAL A 23 -9.10 -2.60 -22.78
N VAL A 24 -9.24 -1.38 -23.30
CA VAL A 24 -8.52 -0.21 -22.78
C VAL A 24 -8.95 0.13 -21.35
N ILE A 25 -10.26 0.11 -21.06
CA ILE A 25 -10.77 0.34 -19.70
C ILE A 25 -10.26 -0.74 -18.74
N ALA A 26 -10.26 -2.01 -19.15
CA ALA A 26 -9.72 -3.10 -18.34
C ALA A 26 -8.21 -2.93 -18.05
N LEU A 27 -7.44 -2.47 -19.03
CA LEU A 27 -6.02 -2.12 -18.86
C LEU A 27 -5.81 -0.96 -17.90
N LEU A 28 -6.61 0.11 -18.01
CA LEU A 28 -6.54 1.26 -17.11
C LEU A 28 -6.90 0.89 -15.67
N ILE A 29 -7.95 0.09 -15.46
CA ILE A 29 -8.32 -0.44 -14.14
C ILE A 29 -7.19 -1.31 -13.57
N ARG A 30 -6.57 -2.15 -14.41
CA ARG A 30 -5.43 -3.00 -14.00
C ARG A 30 -4.20 -2.17 -13.62
N LEU A 31 -3.90 -1.09 -14.35
CA LEU A 31 -2.79 -0.18 -14.05
C LEU A 31 -3.05 0.62 -12.77
N LEU A 32 -4.27 1.13 -12.57
CA LEU A 32 -4.65 1.85 -11.35
C LEU A 32 -4.61 0.95 -10.11
N ARG A 33 -4.97 -0.33 -10.23
CA ARG A 33 -4.84 -1.31 -9.14
C ARG A 33 -3.39 -1.68 -8.80
N GLY A 34 -2.46 -1.55 -9.75
CA GLY A 34 -1.05 -1.93 -9.56
C GLY A 34 -0.21 -0.87 -8.84
N ASN A 35 -0.71 0.37 -8.72
CA ASN A 35 0.08 1.50 -8.23
C ASN A 35 -0.24 1.92 -6.78
N SER A 36 -1.10 1.20 -6.07
CA SER A 36 -1.27 1.38 -4.63
C SER A 36 -0.35 0.40 -3.88
N ASN A 37 0.37 0.91 -2.88
CA ASN A 37 1.30 0.20 -2.01
C ASN A 37 2.69 -0.11 -2.61
N SER A 38 3.46 0.92 -2.92
CA SER A 38 4.85 0.92 -2.44
C SER A 38 4.84 1.05 -0.91
N GLN A 39 4.39 0.00 -0.21
CA GLN A 39 4.60 -0.14 1.22
C GLN A 39 6.10 -0.39 1.42
N SER A 40 6.84 0.68 1.73
CA SER A 40 8.25 0.56 2.11
C SER A 40 8.31 -0.07 3.49
N PHE A 41 8.28 -1.40 3.52
CA PHE A 41 8.60 -2.19 4.70
C PHE A 41 10.10 -2.07 4.96
N THR A 42 10.47 -1.30 5.98
CA THR A 42 11.87 -1.15 6.40
C THR A 42 12.07 -1.85 7.75
N PRO A 43 13.28 -2.35 8.04
CA PRO A 43 13.55 -3.03 9.31
C PRO A 43 13.28 -2.13 10.52
N GLU A 44 13.59 -0.84 10.45
CA GLU A 44 13.40 0.11 11.56
C GLU A 44 11.92 0.26 11.95
N LEU A 45 11.01 0.18 10.97
CA LEU A 45 9.57 0.23 11.21
C LEU A 45 9.09 -1.01 11.94
N PHE A 46 9.68 -2.17 11.64
CA PHE A 46 9.38 -3.41 12.35
C PHE A 46 10.04 -3.47 13.73
N GLU A 47 11.20 -2.86 13.94
CA GLU A 47 11.82 -2.74 15.25
C GLU A 47 10.95 -1.92 16.20
N ALA A 48 10.51 -0.74 15.76
CA ALA A 48 9.58 0.09 16.55
C ALA A 48 8.28 -0.66 16.85
N TYR A 49 7.77 -1.42 15.88
CA TYR A 49 6.60 -2.27 16.10
C TYR A 49 6.88 -3.37 17.12
N ARG A 50 8.01 -4.08 17.02
CA ARG A 50 8.43 -5.13 17.96
C ARG A 50 8.45 -4.63 19.39
N GLU A 51 8.97 -3.42 19.63
CA GLU A 51 8.99 -2.81 20.96
C GLU A 51 7.57 -2.60 21.50
N GLU A 52 6.64 -2.09 20.69
CA GLU A 52 5.24 -1.91 21.08
C GLU A 52 4.56 -3.25 21.44
N ILE A 53 4.67 -4.28 20.60
CA ILE A 53 4.04 -5.59 20.87
C ILE A 53 4.72 -6.34 22.03
N LEU A 54 5.99 -6.08 22.33
CA LEU A 54 6.65 -6.61 23.53
C LEU A 54 6.07 -5.99 24.81
N LEU A 55 5.74 -4.69 24.79
CA LEU A 55 5.04 -4.04 25.90
C LEU A 55 3.61 -4.57 26.09
N GLU A 56 2.96 -4.99 25.01
CA GLU A 56 1.65 -5.65 25.04
C GLU A 56 1.72 -7.15 25.40
N GLU A 57 2.89 -7.67 25.77
CA GLU A 57 3.12 -9.10 26.11
C GLU A 57 2.77 -10.08 24.96
N ARG A 58 2.78 -9.62 23.70
CA ARG A 58 2.44 -10.43 22.51
C ARG A 58 3.68 -11.14 21.95
N PHE A 59 4.26 -12.03 22.76
CA PHE A 59 5.57 -12.66 22.49
C PHE A 59 5.64 -13.49 21.20
N GLU A 60 4.59 -14.22 20.84
CA GLU A 60 4.56 -15.00 19.59
C GLU A 60 4.66 -14.11 18.35
N GLU A 61 4.01 -12.94 18.40
CA GLU A 61 4.08 -11.97 17.33
C GLU A 61 5.44 -11.27 17.29
N ALA A 62 5.99 -10.91 18.45
CA ALA A 62 7.33 -10.33 18.54
C ALA A 62 8.41 -11.26 17.96
N ASN A 63 8.27 -12.58 18.13
CA ASN A 63 9.17 -13.55 17.52
C ASN A 63 9.04 -13.59 15.99
N THR A 64 7.80 -13.58 15.48
CA THR A 64 7.54 -13.51 14.03
C THR A 64 8.11 -12.21 13.43
N VAL A 65 7.94 -11.09 14.11
CA VAL A 65 8.48 -9.80 13.69
C VAL A 65 10.00 -9.78 13.74
N SER A 66 10.62 -10.45 14.71
CA SER A 66 12.08 -10.60 14.76
C SER A 66 12.61 -11.35 13.53
N GLN A 67 11.93 -12.41 13.09
CA GLN A 67 12.30 -13.10 11.86
C GLN A 67 12.15 -12.21 10.61
N ILE A 68 11.13 -11.34 10.59
CA ILE A 68 10.96 -10.36 9.50
C ILE A 68 12.12 -9.37 9.49
N ILE A 69 12.49 -8.83 10.65
CA ILE A 69 13.61 -7.89 10.81
C ILE A 69 14.91 -8.52 10.31
N ASP A 70 15.22 -9.74 10.75
CA ASP A 70 16.44 -10.44 10.35
C ASP A 70 16.50 -10.67 8.82
N GLN A 71 15.38 -11.07 8.21
CA GLN A 71 15.33 -11.24 6.76
C GLN A 71 15.49 -9.91 6.03
N LEU A 72 14.85 -8.84 6.49
CA LEU A 72 15.00 -7.51 5.89
C LEU A 72 16.44 -6.98 5.99
N TYR A 73 17.14 -7.18 7.11
CA TYR A 73 18.56 -6.82 7.24
C TYR A 73 19.46 -7.61 6.30
N ASN A 74 19.10 -8.87 6.01
CA ASN A 74 19.79 -9.71 5.04
C ASN A 74 19.40 -9.40 3.58
N ASN A 75 18.65 -8.32 3.32
CA ASN A 75 18.08 -7.97 2.02
C ASN A 75 17.13 -9.04 1.44
N GLU A 76 16.61 -9.93 2.28
CA GLU A 76 15.58 -10.89 1.93
C GLU A 76 14.21 -10.27 2.17
N TYR A 77 13.27 -10.49 1.23
CA TYR A 77 11.93 -9.91 1.32
C TYR A 77 10.88 -10.99 1.66
N PRO A 78 10.47 -11.13 2.94
CA PRO A 78 9.51 -12.14 3.41
C PRO A 78 8.09 -11.93 2.90
N LYS A 79 7.82 -12.14 1.60
CA LYS A 79 6.49 -11.93 1.01
C LYS A 79 5.36 -12.66 1.75
N LYS A 80 5.64 -13.81 2.37
CA LYS A 80 4.63 -14.57 3.12
C LYS A 80 4.31 -13.91 4.46
N LEU A 81 5.32 -13.51 5.23
CA LEU A 81 5.12 -12.89 6.55
C LEU A 81 4.58 -11.46 6.42
N LEU A 82 5.08 -10.68 5.46
CA LEU A 82 4.66 -9.30 5.21
C LEU A 82 3.19 -9.18 4.76
N LYS A 83 2.57 -10.26 4.27
CA LYS A 83 1.15 -10.24 3.86
C LYS A 83 0.23 -9.82 4.99
N ASP A 84 0.57 -10.21 6.21
CA ASP A 84 -0.23 -9.96 7.40
C ASP A 84 0.01 -8.56 7.97
N TYR A 85 0.90 -7.77 7.37
CA TYR A 85 1.26 -6.44 7.82
C TYR A 85 0.92 -5.37 6.78
N THR A 86 0.70 -4.16 7.26
CA THR A 86 0.50 -2.95 6.46
C THR A 86 1.32 -1.83 7.05
N VAL A 87 1.88 -0.98 6.20
CA VAL A 87 2.41 0.33 6.63
C VAL A 87 1.24 1.30 6.60
N LYS A 88 0.89 1.91 7.74
CA LYS A 88 -0.04 3.05 7.81
C LYS A 88 0.75 4.33 8.04
N LYS A 89 0.22 5.44 7.52
CA LYS A 89 0.67 6.78 7.90
C LYS A 89 -0.04 7.15 9.19
N ASP A 90 0.74 7.55 10.19
CA ASP A 90 0.27 8.10 11.45
C ASP A 90 0.80 9.53 11.59
N ILE A 91 0.09 10.36 12.34
CA ILE A 91 0.44 11.77 12.55
C ILE A 91 0.75 11.96 14.03
N ASP A 92 2.03 12.09 14.35
CA ASP A 92 2.44 12.44 15.70
C ASP A 92 2.29 13.96 15.91
N PHE A 93 1.63 14.33 17.01
CA PHE A 93 1.48 15.71 17.46
C PHE A 93 2.63 16.07 18.39
N ILE A 94 3.52 16.94 17.93
CA ILE A 94 4.61 17.44 18.77
C ILE A 94 4.28 18.88 19.15
N ILE A 95 3.91 19.08 20.42
CA ILE A 95 3.78 20.42 21.00
C ILE A 95 5.19 20.89 21.34
N LYS A 96 5.69 21.89 20.60
CA LYS A 96 6.97 22.53 20.90
C LYS A 96 6.69 23.86 21.61
N SER A 97 7.17 23.98 22.84
CA SER A 97 7.13 25.25 23.57
C SER A 97 8.20 26.18 22.97
N GLN A 98 7.80 27.22 22.26
CA GLN A 98 8.71 28.16 21.62
C GLN A 98 8.88 29.42 22.51
N GLY A 99 9.50 29.25 23.68
CA GLY A 99 9.82 30.35 24.60
C GLY A 99 8.63 31.27 24.95
N GLU A 100 8.88 32.58 25.13
CA GLU A 100 7.88 33.59 25.54
C GLU A 100 6.73 33.83 24.53
N SER A 101 6.75 33.22 23.34
CA SER A 101 5.75 33.45 22.27
C SER A 101 4.68 32.37 22.12
N GLY A 102 4.61 31.40 23.03
CA GLY A 102 3.52 30.42 23.09
C GLY A 102 3.85 29.05 22.50
N GLU A 103 2.85 28.17 22.53
CA GLU A 103 2.96 26.78 22.08
C GLU A 103 2.72 26.67 20.57
N VAL A 104 3.63 26.01 19.85
CA VAL A 104 3.46 25.69 18.42
C VAL A 104 3.19 24.19 18.29
N ILE A 105 2.04 23.84 17.71
CA ILE A 105 1.69 22.46 17.35
C ILE A 105 2.36 22.14 16.02
N SER A 106 3.31 21.20 16.02
CA SER A 106 3.99 20.71 14.83
C SER A 106 3.50 19.30 14.49
N PHE A 107 3.12 19.10 13.22
CA PHE A 107 2.69 17.81 12.70
C PHE A 107 3.91 17.08 12.12
N LYS A 108 4.21 15.88 12.64
CA LYS A 108 5.24 15.02 12.05
C LYS A 108 4.60 13.76 11.51
N GLU A 109 4.60 13.61 10.18
CA GLU A 109 4.20 12.36 9.54
C GLU A 109 5.17 11.25 9.96
N LYS A 110 4.64 10.13 10.47
CA LYS A 110 5.40 8.95 10.85
C LYS A 110 4.75 7.72 10.21
N LEU A 111 5.57 6.83 9.65
CA LEU A 111 5.08 5.54 9.16
C LEU A 111 5.06 4.55 10.32
N LYS A 112 4.04 3.70 10.38
CA LYS A 112 3.87 2.68 11.43
C LYS A 112 3.43 1.35 10.83
N ILE A 113 3.98 0.25 11.33
CA ILE A 113 3.51 -1.10 11.00
C ILE A 113 2.25 -1.41 11.78
N VAL A 114 1.26 -1.97 11.10
CA VAL A 114 0.02 -2.47 11.70
C VAL A 114 -0.28 -3.84 11.12
N ARG A 115 -0.72 -4.79 11.96
CA ARG A 115 -1.19 -6.09 11.52
C ARG A 115 -2.56 -5.96 10.84
N LYS A 116 -2.72 -6.52 9.64
CA LYS A 116 -4.00 -6.63 8.92
C LYS A 116 -4.81 -7.75 9.59
N GLY A 117 -5.82 -7.41 10.36
CA GLY A 117 -6.66 -8.41 11.04
C GLY A 117 -7.34 -7.96 12.34
N PHE A 118 -7.10 -6.73 12.77
CA PHE A 118 -7.89 -6.03 13.78
C PHE A 118 -8.64 -4.86 13.16
#